data_AF-A0A970E8H4-F1
#
_entry.id   AF-A0A970E8H4-F1
#
_cell.length_a   1.000
_cell.length_b   1.000
_cell.length_c   1.000
_cell.angle_alpha   90.00
_cell.angle_beta   90.00
_cell.angle_gamma   90.00
#
_symmetry.space_group_name_H-M   'P 1'
#
loop_
_entity.id
_entity.type
_entity.pdbx_description
1 polymer ?
#
loop_
_entity_poly.entity_id
_entity_poly.type
_entity_poly.pdbx_seq_one_letter_code
_entity_poly.pdbx_strand_id
1 'polypeptide(L)'
;MMTMASTTSLILEPTKYPRTDPDIIFGKTKPFINKKRLKEYPKDYNPILEYWEQIQTGKTLVPKKVYQQYEEIVRWIKEGGYKEWFYSNERANHVIEFAENYCCHSKGKMAGKKVVLELWEKAYLASVYGFVDIEGNRKHQRVVLIVGKKNGKSLLDSIMGNYGLFADGEGGPEIYAVARMVATLNRAKSVKAKLNI
;
A
#
# COMPACT_ATOMS: atom_id res chain seq x y z
N MET A 1 -37.82 19.17 3.24
CA MET A 1 -36.55 19.59 2.58
C MET A 1 -35.99 18.38 1.87
N MET A 2 -36.06 18.37 0.53
CA MET A 2 -35.51 17.31 -0.32
C MET A 2 -33.98 17.40 -0.31
N THR A 3 -33.29 16.40 0.24
CA THR A 3 -31.84 16.24 0.08
C THR A 3 -31.60 15.59 -1.27
N MET A 4 -31.15 16.40 -2.23
CA MET A 4 -30.74 15.96 -3.57
C MET A 4 -29.68 14.85 -3.44
N ALA A 5 -30.02 13.63 -3.83
CA ALA A 5 -29.02 12.62 -4.15
C ALA A 5 -28.24 13.14 -5.36
N SER A 6 -27.03 13.67 -5.12
CA SER A 6 -26.09 13.97 -6.19
C SER A 6 -25.73 12.65 -6.87
N THR A 7 -26.39 12.38 -7.99
CA THR A 7 -25.98 11.36 -8.95
C THR A 7 -24.61 11.78 -9.44
N THR A 8 -23.55 11.36 -8.74
CA THR A 8 -22.17 11.61 -9.15
C THR A 8 -21.93 10.79 -10.41
N SER A 9 -22.21 11.39 -11.56
CA SER A 9 -21.77 10.89 -12.85
C SER A 9 -20.25 10.66 -12.74
N LEU A 10 -19.80 9.44 -13.08
CA LEU A 10 -18.40 9.00 -13.06
C LEU A 10 -17.54 9.70 -14.12
N ILE A 11 -17.91 10.91 -14.53
CA ILE A 11 -17.15 11.74 -15.44
C ILE A 11 -16.04 12.38 -14.62
N LEU A 12 -14.95 11.64 -14.44
CA LEU A 12 -13.70 12.19 -13.98
C LEU A 12 -13.25 13.24 -15.00
N GLU A 13 -13.41 14.52 -14.68
CA GLU A 13 -12.73 15.58 -15.40
C GLU A 13 -11.22 15.43 -15.18
N PRO A 14 -10.43 15.00 -16.18
CA PRO A 14 -9.02 14.63 -15.96
C PRO A 14 -8.17 15.82 -15.52
N THR A 15 -8.59 17.03 -15.87
CA THR A 15 -7.97 18.31 -15.53
C THR A 15 -8.28 18.78 -14.11
N LYS A 16 -9.35 18.28 -13.49
CA LYS A 16 -9.80 18.67 -12.15
C LYS A 16 -8.99 18.00 -11.03
N TYR A 17 -8.36 16.85 -11.30
CA TYR A 17 -7.58 16.08 -10.33
C TYR A 17 -6.17 15.79 -10.86
N PRO A 18 -5.33 16.83 -11.03
CA PRO A 18 -3.99 16.65 -11.56
C PRO A 18 -3.14 15.85 -10.57
N ARG A 19 -2.83 14.59 -10.91
CA ARG A 19 -1.79 13.78 -10.25
C ARG A 19 -0.42 14.19 -10.77
N THR A 20 -0.04 15.44 -10.52
CA THR A 20 1.23 16.00 -10.96
C THR A 20 2.15 16.33 -9.80
N ASP A 21 1.58 16.69 -8.65
CA ASP A 21 2.33 17.00 -7.44
C ASP A 21 2.87 15.71 -6.78
N PRO A 22 4.19 15.53 -6.70
CA PRO A 22 4.80 14.39 -6.04
C PRO A 22 4.40 14.23 -4.56
N ASP A 23 4.09 15.32 -3.86
CA ASP A 23 3.68 15.26 -2.44
C ASP A 23 2.23 14.79 -2.29
N ILE A 24 1.40 15.02 -3.31
CA ILE A 24 0.07 14.41 -3.37
C ILE A 24 0.20 12.92 -3.68
N ILE A 25 1.01 12.56 -4.68
CA ILE A 25 1.11 11.17 -5.16
C ILE A 25 1.84 10.27 -4.16
N PHE A 26 2.98 10.70 -3.62
CA PHE A 26 3.84 9.88 -2.76
C PHE A 26 3.68 10.17 -1.26
N GLY A 27 2.90 11.19 -0.91
CA GLY A 27 2.77 11.72 0.44
C GLY A 27 3.76 12.87 0.70
N LYS A 28 3.35 13.78 1.57
CA LYS A 28 4.09 14.89 2.17
C LYS A 28 5.20 14.37 3.09
N THR A 29 4.93 13.31 3.86
CA THR A 29 5.94 12.75 4.77
C THR A 29 6.98 11.96 3.97
N LYS A 30 8.25 12.34 4.11
CA LYS A 30 9.37 11.70 3.43
C LYS A 30 10.19 10.87 4.42
N PRO A 31 10.73 9.72 3.99
CA PRO A 31 11.66 8.96 4.81
C PRO A 31 13.00 9.70 4.91
N PHE A 32 13.68 9.56 6.04
CA PHE A 32 15.07 9.94 6.16
C PHE A 32 15.98 8.76 5.81
N ILE A 33 17.24 9.05 5.49
CA ILE A 33 18.24 8.01 5.21
C ILE A 33 19.05 7.78 6.48
N ASN A 34 18.99 6.57 7.02
CA ASN A 34 19.73 6.23 8.24
C ASN A 34 21.21 5.92 7.94
N LYS A 35 21.98 5.63 9.01
CA LYS A 35 23.43 5.33 8.92
C LYS A 35 23.75 4.15 7.99
N LYS A 36 22.81 3.21 7.81
CA LYS A 36 22.95 2.05 6.91
C LYS A 36 22.56 2.36 5.46
N ARG A 37 22.29 3.63 5.13
CA ARG A 37 21.76 4.10 3.85
C ARG A 37 20.40 3.51 3.49
N LEU A 38 19.59 3.17 4.48
CA LEU A 38 18.22 2.70 4.30
C LEU A 38 17.24 3.85 4.60
N LYS A 39 16.14 3.87 3.85
CA LYS A 39 14.98 4.72 4.11
C LYS A 39 14.29 4.27 5.40
N GLU A 40 14.00 5.23 6.25
CA GLU A 40 13.30 5.03 7.52
C GLU A 40 12.27 6.15 7.68
N TYR A 41 11.04 5.79 8.04
CA TYR A 41 9.97 6.74 8.28
C TYR A 41 9.94 7.15 9.76
N PRO A 42 9.40 8.34 10.07
CA PRO A 42 9.13 8.73 11.46
C PRO A 42 8.31 7.65 12.19
N LYS A 43 8.59 7.44 13.48
CA LYS A 43 7.91 6.39 14.28
C LYS A 43 6.41 6.60 14.42
N ASP A 44 5.98 7.85 14.35
CA ASP A 44 4.59 8.30 14.39
C ASP A 44 3.97 8.43 12.99
N TYR A 45 4.71 8.08 11.93
CA TYR A 45 4.20 8.16 10.57
C TYR A 45 3.05 7.17 10.35
N ASN A 46 1.92 7.71 9.89
CA ASN A 46 0.73 6.94 9.53
C ASN A 46 0.22 7.34 8.13
N PRO A 47 0.52 6.55 7.08
CA PRO A 47 0.09 6.86 5.71
C PRO A 47 -1.44 6.77 5.53
N ILE A 48 -2.17 6.06 6.40
CA ILE A 48 -3.63 5.95 6.33
C ILE A 48 -4.26 7.30 6.64
N LEU A 49 -3.78 7.98 7.69
CA LEU A 49 -4.29 9.30 8.09
C LEU A 49 -3.98 10.35 7.01
N GLU A 50 -2.78 10.28 6.44
CA GLU A 50 -2.38 11.17 5.34
C GLU A 50 -3.22 10.94 4.08
N TYR A 51 -3.46 9.68 3.72
CA TYR A 51 -4.32 9.34 2.59
C TYR A 51 -5.78 9.76 2.84
N TRP A 52 -6.26 9.60 4.06
CA TRP A 52 -7.58 10.04 4.48
C TRP A 52 -7.74 11.56 4.36
N GLU A 53 -6.74 12.35 4.77
CA GLU A 53 -6.73 13.81 4.59
C GLU A 53 -6.92 14.18 3.11
N GLN A 54 -6.23 13.49 2.20
CA GLN A 54 -6.38 13.72 0.76
C GLN A 54 -7.75 13.34 0.21
N ILE A 55 -8.36 12.27 0.74
CA ILE A 55 -9.72 11.87 0.40
C ILE A 55 -10.72 12.94 0.86
N GLN A 56 -10.61 13.40 2.10
CA GLN A 56 -11.53 14.39 2.68
C GLN A 56 -11.42 15.76 1.99
N THR A 57 -10.22 16.17 1.64
CA THR A 57 -9.98 17.44 0.93
C THR A 57 -10.32 17.38 -0.57
N GLY A 58 -10.70 16.20 -1.08
CA GLY A 58 -11.02 16.00 -2.49
C GLY A 58 -9.80 16.00 -3.43
N LYS A 59 -8.57 16.02 -2.88
CA LYS A 59 -7.32 15.90 -3.66
C LYS A 59 -7.22 14.52 -4.33
N THR A 60 -7.66 13.48 -3.62
CA THR A 60 -7.72 12.12 -4.14
C THR A 60 -9.17 11.65 -4.18
N LEU A 61 -9.70 11.42 -5.39
CA LEU A 61 -11.03 10.84 -5.55
C LEU A 61 -10.98 9.33 -5.42
N VAL A 62 -11.86 8.80 -4.56
CA VAL A 62 -12.03 7.37 -4.36
C VAL A 62 -13.49 6.95 -4.54
N PRO A 63 -13.78 5.70 -4.96
CA PRO A 63 -15.14 5.19 -4.97
C PRO A 63 -15.76 5.17 -3.56
N LYS A 64 -17.08 5.25 -3.48
CA LYS A 64 -17.84 5.20 -2.20
C LYS A 64 -17.39 4.07 -1.27
N LYS A 65 -17.16 2.87 -1.81
CA LYS A 65 -16.71 1.71 -1.02
C LYS A 65 -15.33 1.92 -0.38
N VAL A 66 -14.40 2.53 -1.10
CA VAL A 66 -13.06 2.84 -0.58
C VAL A 66 -13.16 3.95 0.47
N TYR A 67 -13.98 4.97 0.22
CA TYR A 67 -14.26 6.01 1.21
C TYR A 67 -14.75 5.41 2.54
N GLN A 68 -15.80 4.58 2.48
CA GLN A 68 -16.38 3.93 3.68
C GLN A 68 -15.37 3.04 4.39
N GLN A 69 -14.54 2.32 3.64
CA GLN A 69 -13.51 1.45 4.22
C GLN A 69 -12.46 2.26 5.00
N TYR A 70 -11.97 3.36 4.43
CA TYR A 70 -10.99 4.21 5.10
C TYR A 70 -11.61 5.04 6.23
N GLU A 71 -12.86 5.45 6.11
CA GLU A 71 -13.62 6.09 7.20
C GLU A 71 -13.67 5.18 8.44
N GLU A 72 -13.99 3.90 8.24
CA GLU A 72 -14.04 2.93 9.32
C GLU A 72 -12.65 2.64 9.92
N ILE A 73 -11.63 2.47 9.08
CA ILE A 73 -10.24 2.25 9.53
C ILE A 73 -9.75 3.43 10.38
N VAL A 74 -10.01 4.67 9.92
CA VAL A 74 -9.60 5.88 10.63
C VAL A 74 -10.37 6.03 11.93
N ARG A 75 -11.65 5.63 11.98
CA ARG A 75 -12.41 5.56 13.23
C ARG A 75 -11.70 4.63 14.23
N TRP A 76 -11.31 3.42 13.83
CA TRP A 76 -10.58 2.50 14.72
C TRP A 76 -9.27 3.10 15.22
N ILE A 77 -8.51 3.78 14.36
CA ILE A 77 -7.27 4.46 14.76
C ILE A 77 -7.55 5.53 15.83
N LYS A 78 -8.61 6.32 15.66
CA LYS A 78 -8.99 7.39 16.60
C LYS A 78 -9.56 6.86 17.91
N GLU A 79 -10.26 5.73 17.88
CA GLU A 79 -10.82 5.06 19.06
C GLU A 79 -9.75 4.26 19.84
N GLY A 80 -8.50 4.23 19.36
CA GLY A 80 -7.40 3.51 19.98
C GLY A 80 -7.33 2.02 19.61
N GLY A 81 -8.22 1.56 18.74
CA GLY A 81 -8.24 0.18 18.26
C GLY A 81 -9.62 -0.27 17.78
N TYR A 82 -9.73 -1.56 17.48
CA TYR A 82 -10.97 -2.27 17.22
C TYR A 82 -10.91 -3.59 17.99
N LYS A 83 -11.75 -3.72 19.03
CA LYS A 83 -11.73 -4.88 19.94
C LYS A 83 -10.31 -5.11 20.51
N GLU A 84 -9.72 -6.28 20.30
CA GLU A 84 -8.38 -6.65 20.74
C GLU A 84 -7.24 -6.10 19.84
N TRP A 85 -7.57 -5.59 18.66
CA TRP A 85 -6.58 -5.10 17.71
C TRP A 85 -6.34 -3.61 17.86
N PHE A 86 -5.08 -3.20 17.81
CA PHE A 86 -4.66 -1.81 17.79
C PHE A 86 -3.78 -1.52 16.58
N TYR A 87 -3.63 -0.24 16.24
CA TYR A 87 -2.80 0.17 15.13
C TYR A 87 -1.34 0.37 15.59
N SER A 88 -0.42 -0.36 14.96
CA SER A 88 1.02 -0.23 15.16
C SER A 88 1.65 0.47 13.96
N ASN A 89 2.08 1.73 14.16
CA ASN A 89 2.88 2.47 13.17
C ASN A 89 4.15 1.70 12.81
N GLU A 90 4.79 1.04 13.79
CA GLU A 90 6.00 0.26 13.57
C GLU A 90 5.77 -0.90 12.60
N ARG A 91 4.73 -1.72 12.83
CA ARG A 91 4.40 -2.83 11.91
C ARG A 91 3.98 -2.32 10.52
N ALA A 92 3.23 -1.22 10.47
CA ALA A 92 2.83 -0.60 9.20
C ALA A 92 4.04 -0.05 8.41
N ASN A 93 4.95 0.64 9.09
CA ASN A 93 6.13 1.23 8.46
C ASN A 93 7.14 0.15 8.06
N HIS A 94 7.25 -0.95 8.81
CA HIS A 94 8.15 -2.05 8.49
C HIS A 94 7.93 -2.63 7.08
N VAL A 95 6.68 -2.87 6.67
CA VAL A 95 6.39 -3.36 5.30
C VAL A 95 6.65 -2.31 4.22
N ILE A 96 6.40 -1.03 4.52
CA ILE A 96 6.65 0.09 3.60
C ILE A 96 8.15 0.28 3.38
N GLU A 97 8.91 0.31 4.46
CA GLU A 97 10.37 0.40 4.43
C GLU A 97 10.98 -0.81 3.75
N PHE A 98 10.46 -2.03 4.01
CA PHE A 98 10.91 -3.22 3.31
C PHE A 98 10.74 -3.07 1.79
N ALA A 99 9.56 -2.62 1.35
CA ALA A 99 9.26 -2.41 -0.06
C ALA A 99 10.20 -1.38 -0.69
N GLU A 100 10.39 -0.22 -0.07
CA GLU A 100 11.18 0.87 -0.64
C GLU A 100 12.70 0.66 -0.52
N ASN A 101 13.16 -0.17 0.43
CA ASN A 101 14.58 -0.45 0.64
C ASN A 101 15.07 -1.69 -0.12
N TYR A 102 14.27 -2.73 -0.25
CA TYR A 102 14.74 -4.01 -0.78
C TYR A 102 14.13 -4.34 -2.14
N CYS A 103 12.88 -3.98 -2.39
CA CYS A 103 12.22 -4.29 -3.66
C CYS A 103 12.68 -3.35 -4.78
N CYS A 104 12.88 -3.93 -5.97
CA CYS A 104 13.28 -3.20 -7.18
C CYS A 104 12.31 -3.52 -8.31
N HIS A 105 12.12 -2.59 -9.24
CA HIS A 105 11.36 -2.86 -10.44
C HIS A 105 12.07 -3.91 -11.30
N SER A 106 11.35 -4.94 -11.74
CA SER A 106 11.92 -6.04 -12.51
C SER A 106 11.98 -5.79 -14.02
N LYS A 107 11.24 -4.81 -14.53
CA LYS A 107 11.02 -4.59 -15.97
C LYS A 107 10.89 -3.10 -16.33
N GLY A 108 11.06 -2.81 -17.63
CA GLY A 108 10.85 -1.48 -18.21
C GLY A 108 11.96 -0.49 -17.90
N LYS A 109 11.71 0.80 -18.15
CA LYS A 109 12.68 1.89 -17.95
C LYS A 109 13.16 2.05 -16.50
N MET A 110 12.41 1.48 -15.56
CA MET A 110 12.71 1.52 -14.12
C MET A 110 13.44 0.27 -13.63
N ALA A 111 13.73 -0.70 -14.51
CA ALA A 111 14.37 -1.96 -14.12
C ALA A 111 15.65 -1.73 -13.29
N GLY A 112 15.77 -2.43 -12.17
CA GLY A 112 16.89 -2.30 -11.23
C GLY A 112 16.81 -1.10 -10.28
N LYS A 113 15.88 -0.15 -10.49
CA LYS A 113 15.65 0.95 -9.54
C LYS A 113 14.78 0.48 -8.37
N LYS A 114 15.05 1.03 -7.20
CA LYS A 114 14.24 0.81 -5.98
C LYS A 114 12.80 1.25 -6.21
N VAL A 115 11.87 0.51 -5.63
CA VAL A 115 10.46 0.88 -5.62
C VAL A 115 10.27 2.15 -4.78
N VAL A 116 9.39 3.02 -5.26
CA VAL A 116 8.85 4.14 -4.48
C VAL A 116 7.34 3.98 -4.51
N LEU A 117 6.74 3.85 -3.33
CA LEU A 117 5.32 3.57 -3.21
C LEU A 117 4.51 4.86 -3.30
N GLU A 118 3.41 4.84 -4.04
CA GLU A 118 2.41 5.90 -3.99
C GLU A 118 1.73 5.90 -2.60
N LEU A 119 1.18 7.03 -2.18
CA LEU A 119 0.57 7.18 -0.86
C LEU A 119 -0.58 6.18 -0.63
N TRP A 120 -1.39 5.92 -1.66
CA TRP A 120 -2.46 4.93 -1.54
C TRP A 120 -1.92 3.50 -1.41
N GLU A 121 -0.75 3.20 -2.01
CA GLU A 121 -0.08 1.90 -1.87
C GLU A 121 0.46 1.74 -0.44
N LYS A 122 1.06 2.81 0.12
CA LYS A 122 1.49 2.85 1.53
C LYS A 122 0.30 2.69 2.47
N ALA A 123 -0.79 3.44 2.26
CA ALA A 123 -2.00 3.36 3.06
C ALA A 123 -2.64 1.98 2.97
N TYR A 124 -2.64 1.36 1.79
CA TYR A 124 -3.08 -0.01 1.59
C TYR A 124 -2.23 -1.00 2.40
N LEU A 125 -0.91 -1.02 2.22
CA LEU A 125 -0.03 -1.91 2.98
C LEU A 125 -0.15 -1.70 4.49
N ALA A 126 -0.20 -0.45 4.94
CA ALA A 126 -0.41 -0.09 6.34
C ALA A 126 -1.76 -0.58 6.87
N SER A 127 -2.83 -0.56 6.07
CA SER A 127 -4.13 -1.08 6.49
C SER A 127 -4.12 -2.60 6.65
N VAL A 128 -3.32 -3.31 5.86
CA VAL A 128 -3.21 -4.77 5.88
C VAL A 128 -2.31 -5.26 7.03
N TYR A 129 -1.16 -4.62 7.23
CA TYR A 129 -0.12 -5.08 8.17
C TYR A 129 -0.09 -4.29 9.49
N GLY A 130 -0.72 -3.12 9.57
CA GLY A 130 -0.62 -2.22 10.71
C GLY A 130 -1.54 -2.58 11.89
N PHE A 131 -2.64 -3.30 11.67
CA PHE A 131 -3.53 -3.72 12.76
C PHE A 131 -3.11 -5.07 13.33
N VAL A 132 -2.68 -5.07 14.58
CA VAL A 132 -2.18 -6.25 15.29
C VAL A 132 -2.81 -6.36 16.68
N ASP A 133 -2.86 -7.58 17.22
CA ASP A 133 -3.22 -7.83 18.62
C ASP A 133 -1.98 -7.76 19.52
N ILE A 134 -2.16 -8.03 20.82
CA ILE A 134 -1.08 -8.02 21.82
C ILE A 134 -0.02 -9.11 21.58
N GLU A 135 -0.37 -10.18 20.84
CA GLU A 135 0.54 -11.27 20.48
C GLU A 135 1.28 -10.97 19.16
N GLY A 136 0.91 -9.89 18.48
CA GLY A 136 1.50 -9.48 17.21
C GLY A 136 0.85 -10.12 15.97
N ASN A 137 -0.29 -10.80 16.13
CA ASN A 137 -1.05 -11.39 15.02
C ASN A 137 -1.83 -10.31 14.27
N ARG A 138 -1.86 -10.43 12.94
CA ARG A 138 -2.56 -9.46 12.09
C ARG A 138 -4.08 -9.65 12.14
N LYS A 139 -4.81 -8.53 12.25
CA LYS A 139 -6.28 -8.49 12.11
C LYS A 139 -6.74 -8.95 10.73
N HIS A 140 -6.09 -8.44 9.69
CA HIS A 140 -6.49 -8.65 8.31
C HIS A 140 -5.78 -9.87 7.70
N GLN A 141 -6.37 -11.04 7.86
CA GLN A 141 -5.87 -12.29 7.25
C GLN A 141 -6.31 -12.46 5.79
N ARG A 142 -7.40 -11.79 5.39
CA ARG A 142 -7.95 -11.83 4.02
C ARG A 142 -8.22 -10.42 3.53
N VAL A 143 -7.70 -10.10 2.36
CA VAL A 143 -7.80 -8.77 1.75
C VAL A 143 -8.13 -8.91 0.28
N VAL A 144 -9.03 -8.05 -0.21
CA VAL A 144 -9.40 -7.99 -1.62
C VAL A 144 -9.04 -6.61 -2.16
N LEU A 145 -8.09 -6.56 -3.09
CA LEU A 145 -7.70 -5.34 -3.78
C LEU A 145 -8.32 -5.28 -5.19
N ILE A 146 -9.22 -4.33 -5.41
CA ILE A 146 -9.86 -4.11 -6.72
C ILE A 146 -9.29 -2.84 -7.34
N VAL A 147 -8.39 -3.00 -8.30
CA VAL A 147 -7.73 -1.88 -8.98
C VAL A 147 -7.66 -2.05 -10.49
N GLY A 148 -7.71 -0.91 -11.18
CA GLY A 148 -7.60 -0.84 -12.64
C GLY A 148 -6.30 -1.43 -13.21
N LYS A 149 -6.29 -1.66 -14.53
CA LYS A 149 -5.09 -2.09 -15.25
C LYS A 149 -4.01 -1.00 -15.18
N LYS A 150 -2.74 -1.41 -15.07
CA LYS A 150 -1.55 -0.54 -15.01
C LYS A 150 -1.35 0.27 -13.70
N ASN A 151 -2.11 0.00 -12.65
CA ASN A 151 -1.93 0.60 -11.31
C ASN A 151 -1.10 -0.28 -10.36
N GLY A 152 0.02 -0.86 -10.81
CA GLY A 152 0.94 -1.52 -9.88
C GLY A 152 0.49 -2.81 -9.19
N LYS A 153 -0.73 -3.36 -9.38
CA LYS A 153 -1.19 -4.54 -8.61
C LYS A 153 -0.22 -5.72 -8.52
N SER A 154 0.38 -6.13 -9.64
CA SER A 154 1.33 -7.25 -9.64
C SER A 154 2.65 -6.90 -8.96
N LEU A 155 3.01 -5.62 -8.90
CA LEU A 155 4.14 -5.14 -8.11
C LEU A 155 3.81 -5.28 -6.62
N LEU A 156 2.62 -4.83 -6.18
CA LEU A 156 2.16 -4.97 -4.80
C LEU A 156 2.08 -6.44 -4.36
N ASP A 157 1.49 -7.31 -5.19
CA ASP A 157 1.41 -8.75 -4.90
C ASP A 157 2.82 -9.36 -4.70
N SER A 158 3.80 -8.93 -5.52
CA SER A 158 5.19 -9.38 -5.40
C SER A 158 5.87 -8.87 -4.12
N ILE A 159 5.60 -7.61 -3.75
CA ILE A 159 6.10 -7.01 -2.51
C ILE A 159 5.54 -7.76 -1.31
N MET A 160 4.22 -7.99 -1.26
CA MET A 160 3.57 -8.69 -0.16
C MET A 160 4.05 -10.15 -0.03
N GLY A 161 4.22 -10.84 -1.16
CA GLY A 161 4.76 -12.21 -1.18
C GLY A 161 6.20 -12.27 -0.68
N ASN A 162 7.07 -11.36 -1.14
CA ASN A 162 8.46 -11.28 -0.67
C ASN A 162 8.55 -10.85 0.80
N TYR A 163 7.67 -9.96 1.24
CA TYR A 163 7.60 -9.55 2.63
C TYR A 163 7.20 -10.73 3.52
N GLY A 164 6.17 -11.49 3.14
CA GLY A 164 5.79 -12.74 3.82
C GLY A 164 6.95 -13.74 3.90
N LEU A 165 7.70 -13.89 2.81
CA LEU A 165 8.80 -14.84 2.73
C LEU A 165 10.03 -14.46 3.56
N PHE A 166 10.38 -13.17 3.62
CA PHE A 166 11.67 -12.73 4.17
C PHE A 166 11.58 -11.85 5.43
N ALA A 167 10.45 -11.20 5.68
CA ALA A 167 10.38 -10.08 6.61
C ALA A 167 9.15 -10.08 7.54
N ASP A 168 8.14 -10.93 7.35
CA ASP A 168 6.95 -10.94 8.23
C ASP A 168 7.24 -11.57 9.61
N GLY A 169 8.35 -12.30 9.74
CA GLY A 169 8.83 -12.92 10.99
C GLY A 169 8.24 -14.32 11.26
N GLU A 170 7.48 -14.87 10.31
CA GLU A 170 6.92 -16.21 10.41
C GLU A 170 7.98 -17.29 10.16
N GLY A 171 7.95 -18.37 10.96
CA GLY A 171 8.84 -19.51 10.81
C GLY A 171 8.33 -20.48 9.74
N GLY A 172 9.11 -20.65 8.66
CA GLY A 172 8.76 -21.56 7.55
C GLY A 172 7.54 -21.10 6.73
N PRO A 173 7.48 -19.84 6.24
CA PRO A 173 6.31 -19.32 5.54
C PRO A 173 6.14 -19.98 4.17
N GLU A 174 4.91 -20.38 3.86
CA GLU A 174 4.54 -20.90 2.54
C GLU A 174 3.73 -19.87 1.76
N ILE A 175 4.32 -19.34 0.68
CA ILE A 175 3.70 -18.30 -0.15
C ILE A 175 3.25 -18.89 -1.49
N TYR A 176 1.94 -18.95 -1.69
CA TYR A 176 1.32 -19.47 -2.91
C TYR A 176 0.80 -18.36 -3.81
N ALA A 177 1.12 -18.44 -5.10
CA ALA A 177 0.59 -17.55 -6.13
C ALA A 177 -0.26 -18.34 -7.12
N VAL A 178 -1.55 -18.04 -7.18
CA VAL A 178 -2.52 -18.71 -8.05
C VAL A 178 -2.98 -17.73 -9.14
N ALA A 179 -2.97 -18.19 -10.39
CA ALA A 179 -3.46 -17.42 -11.52
C ALA A 179 -4.21 -18.33 -12.51
N ARG A 180 -5.21 -17.78 -13.21
CA ARG A 180 -6.00 -18.53 -14.20
C ARG A 180 -5.18 -19.12 -15.35
N MET A 181 -4.05 -18.51 -15.71
CA MET A 181 -3.17 -18.99 -16.79
C MET A 181 -1.71 -18.97 -16.35
N VAL A 182 -0.97 -20.00 -16.74
CA VAL A 182 0.48 -20.14 -16.46
C VAL A 182 1.27 -18.97 -17.03
N ALA A 183 0.89 -18.44 -18.20
CA ALA A 183 1.53 -17.25 -18.77
C ALA A 183 1.41 -16.01 -17.86
N THR A 184 0.28 -15.86 -17.14
CA THR A 184 0.07 -14.77 -16.17
C THR A 184 0.91 -14.99 -14.92
N LEU A 185 1.06 -16.23 -14.46
CA LEU A 185 1.95 -16.58 -13.35
C LEU A 185 3.43 -16.33 -13.70
N ASN A 186 3.85 -16.74 -14.89
CA ASN A 186 5.22 -16.55 -15.35
C ASN A 186 5.59 -15.07 -15.53
N ARG A 187 4.61 -14.18 -15.76
CA ARG A 187 4.83 -12.73 -15.77
C ARG A 187 5.21 -12.19 -14.39
N ALA A 188 4.68 -12.79 -13.31
CA ALA A 188 5.07 -12.49 -11.93
C ALA A 188 6.44 -13.10 -11.60
N LYS A 189 6.75 -14.31 -12.08
CA LYS A 189 8.02 -15.02 -11.80
C LYS A 189 9.23 -14.58 -12.63
N SER A 190 9.04 -13.91 -13.77
CA SER A 190 10.16 -13.59 -14.67
C SER A 190 10.97 -12.37 -14.23
N VAL A 191 11.97 -12.59 -13.38
CA VAL A 191 13.22 -11.82 -13.37
C VAL A 191 14.20 -12.55 -14.29
N LYS A 192 14.33 -12.10 -15.55
CA LYS A 192 15.47 -12.54 -16.38
C LYS A 192 16.68 -11.75 -15.91
N ALA A 193 17.41 -12.28 -14.94
CA ALA A 193 18.77 -11.83 -14.67
C ALA A 193 19.63 -12.28 -15.86
N LYS A 194 19.98 -11.35 -16.76
CA LYS A 194 21.17 -11.54 -17.59
C LYS A 194 22.36 -11.36 -16.64
N LEU A 195 22.89 -12.47 -16.15
CA LEU A 195 24.23 -12.52 -15.60
C LEU A 195 25.17 -12.34 -16.80
N ASN A 196 25.67 -11.13 -16.98
CA ASN A 196 26.92 -10.93 -17.71
C ASN A 196 28.03 -11.22 -16.69
N ILE A 197 28.49 -12.47 -16.69
CA ILE A 197 29.82 -12.82 -16.19
C ILE A 197 30.78 -12.61 -17.35
#